data_AF-A0A524J442-F1
#
_entry.id   AF-A0A524J442-F1
#
_cell.length_a   1.000
_cell.length_b   1.000
_cell.length_c   1.000
_cell.angle_alpha   90.00
_cell.angle_beta   90.00
_cell.angle_gamma   90.00
#
_symmetry.space_group_name_H-M   'P 1'
#
loop_
_entity.id
_entity.type
_entity.pdbx_description
1 polymer ?
#
loop_
_entity_poly.entity_id
_entity_poly.type
_entity_poly.pdbx_seq_one_letter_code
_entity_poly.pdbx_strand_id
1 'polypeptide(L)'
;LMELDILANPSTFIIPVVIITVVFILAKLFSCTLSTFAAGFGARNAIGAGLSMVAIGEFSLMIAAVAATNPNIRPDLYPMIVVVTTITALIVPYSVKSTEDIIRAIETKTPRSLVILASYLNLVMRNLRRRSRASRKISNEMRNNISSILVNIVIVISVLVGLGSFVQRAEDYAYLVGGRADILTLLAVTASIVLIVPAMYNTWVRTIRFVEVSTSEAMLGTRSGEEMGYQATAKALRWTMLGLYLAIGFVIISPIVHSVVQENMVFYILVLGMITVVLVALWNSVQTVNDKMCEVFARTDRSAHESTSSKELAEISEIIAAMEREKA
;
A
#
# COMPACT_ATOMS: atom_id res chain seq x y z
N LEU A 1 -8.03 -31.18 23.70
CA LEU A 1 -9.24 -30.51 24.23
C LEU A 1 -8.75 -29.28 24.99
N MET A 2 -9.32 -28.11 24.72
CA MET A 2 -8.92 -26.84 25.34
C MET A 2 -9.00 -26.99 26.87
N GLU A 3 -7.87 -26.82 27.57
CA GLU A 3 -7.88 -26.75 29.03
C GLU A 3 -8.67 -25.50 29.44
N LEU A 4 -9.85 -25.70 30.03
CA LEU A 4 -10.74 -24.64 30.46
C LEU A 4 -10.11 -23.73 31.53
N ASP A 5 -9.01 -24.16 32.15
CA ASP A 5 -8.24 -23.42 33.13
C ASP A 5 -7.55 -22.17 32.55
N ILE A 6 -7.25 -22.18 31.24
CA ILE A 6 -6.66 -21.03 30.53
C ILE A 6 -7.67 -19.86 30.42
N LEU A 7 -8.98 -20.16 30.38
CA LEU A 7 -10.04 -19.16 30.36
C LEU A 7 -10.25 -18.46 31.71
N ALA A 8 -9.71 -19.03 32.81
CA ALA A 8 -9.88 -18.49 34.16
C ALA A 8 -8.95 -17.29 34.46
N ASN A 9 -7.94 -17.03 33.62
CA ASN A 9 -7.02 -15.91 33.78
C ASN A 9 -7.38 -14.72 32.85
N PRO A 10 -8.12 -13.71 33.33
CA PRO A 10 -8.62 -12.62 32.49
C PRO A 10 -7.50 -11.74 31.91
N SER A 11 -6.41 -11.54 32.65
CA SER A 11 -5.31 -10.65 32.24
C SER A 11 -4.45 -11.22 31.11
N THR A 12 -4.20 -12.54 31.12
CA THR A 12 -3.27 -13.19 30.18
C THR A 12 -3.96 -13.76 28.94
N PHE A 13 -5.28 -14.01 28.99
CA PHE A 13 -6.02 -14.62 27.88
C PHE A 13 -7.12 -13.70 27.31
N ILE A 14 -8.04 -13.20 28.14
CA ILE A 14 -9.21 -12.46 27.67
C ILE A 14 -8.81 -11.12 27.02
N ILE A 15 -7.93 -10.36 27.68
CA ILE A 15 -7.48 -9.06 27.15
C ILE A 15 -6.83 -9.20 25.76
N PRO A 16 -5.83 -10.09 25.56
CA PRO A 16 -5.26 -10.33 24.23
C PRO A 16 -6.29 -10.77 23.19
N VAL A 17 -7.22 -11.67 23.54
CA VAL A 17 -8.26 -12.15 22.61
C VAL A 17 -9.15 -11.00 22.15
N VAL A 18 -9.59 -10.13 23.05
CA VAL A 18 -10.41 -8.97 22.70
C VAL A 18 -9.63 -8.01 21.80
N ILE A 19 -8.38 -7.70 22.15
CA ILE A 19 -7.53 -6.82 21.34
C ILE A 19 -7.33 -7.40 19.93
N ILE A 20 -6.95 -8.68 19.83
CA ILE A 20 -6.74 -9.36 18.54
C ILE A 20 -8.04 -9.34 17.73
N THR A 21 -9.17 -9.64 18.36
CA THR A 21 -10.48 -9.63 17.68
C THR A 21 -10.79 -8.25 17.11
N VAL A 22 -10.70 -7.19 17.91
CA VAL A 22 -11.02 -5.82 17.47
C VAL A 22 -10.07 -5.37 16.37
N VAL A 23 -8.76 -5.54 16.57
CA VAL A 23 -7.75 -5.16 15.58
C VAL A 23 -7.95 -5.93 14.27
N PHE A 24 -8.21 -7.24 14.34
CA PHE A 24 -8.44 -8.08 13.17
C PHE A 24 -9.68 -7.64 12.39
N ILE A 25 -10.81 -7.42 13.08
CA ILE A 25 -12.06 -6.99 12.47
C ILE A 25 -11.86 -5.65 11.75
N LEU A 26 -11.26 -4.67 12.45
CA LEU A 26 -11.02 -3.35 11.87
C LEU A 26 -10.08 -3.43 10.68
N ALA A 27 -8.94 -4.10 10.82
CA ALA A 27 -7.97 -4.26 9.74
C ALA A 27 -8.62 -4.89 8.51
N LYS A 28 -9.37 -5.98 8.69
CA LYS A 28 -10.00 -6.71 7.58
C LYS A 28 -11.11 -5.91 6.92
N LEU A 29 -11.94 -5.23 7.71
CA LEU A 29 -12.98 -4.33 7.22
C LEU A 29 -12.36 -3.20 6.39
N PHE A 30 -11.38 -2.48 6.94
CA PHE A 30 -10.71 -1.38 6.24
C PHE A 30 -9.99 -1.85 4.97
N SER A 31 -9.24 -2.95 5.03
CA SER A 31 -8.53 -3.47 3.85
C SER A 31 -9.50 -3.91 2.74
N CYS A 32 -10.59 -4.59 3.09
CA CYS A 32 -11.57 -5.06 2.10
C CYS A 32 -12.38 -3.90 1.50
N THR A 33 -12.79 -2.93 2.33
CA THR A 33 -13.44 -1.71 1.86
C THR A 33 -12.51 -0.89 0.98
N LEU A 34 -11.27 -0.64 1.39
CA LEU A 34 -10.33 0.16 0.62
C LEU A 34 -9.99 -0.50 -0.72
N SER A 35 -9.72 -1.81 -0.73
CA SER A 35 -9.42 -2.55 -1.96
C SER A 35 -10.60 -2.58 -2.93
N THR A 36 -11.82 -2.79 -2.43
CA THR A 36 -13.05 -2.79 -3.25
C THR A 36 -13.38 -1.40 -3.79
N PHE A 37 -13.16 -0.36 -2.98
CA PHE A 37 -13.32 1.03 -3.39
C PHE A 37 -12.29 1.42 -4.45
N ALA A 38 -11.01 1.06 -4.24
CA ALA A 38 -9.93 1.27 -5.20
C ALA A 38 -10.17 0.53 -6.53
N ALA A 39 -10.86 -0.62 -6.51
CA ALA A 39 -11.29 -1.33 -7.70
C ALA A 39 -12.51 -0.68 -8.42
N GLY A 40 -13.00 0.45 -7.92
CA GLY A 40 -14.02 1.28 -8.57
C GLY A 40 -15.46 0.75 -8.42
N PHE A 41 -15.75 -0.08 -7.42
CA PHE A 41 -17.09 -0.67 -7.24
C PHE A 41 -18.10 0.22 -6.50
N GLY A 42 -17.69 1.38 -5.99
CA GLY A 42 -18.56 2.33 -5.28
C GLY A 42 -18.39 2.23 -3.76
N ALA A 43 -18.60 3.34 -3.03
CA ALA A 43 -18.44 3.37 -1.57
C ALA A 43 -19.41 2.42 -0.86
N ARG A 44 -20.68 2.39 -1.28
CA ARG A 44 -21.71 1.50 -0.73
C ARG A 44 -21.33 0.02 -0.84
N ASN A 45 -20.92 -0.40 -2.04
CA ASN A 45 -20.50 -1.78 -2.29
C ASN A 45 -19.20 -2.14 -1.59
N ALA A 46 -18.28 -1.18 -1.46
CA ALA A 46 -17.02 -1.37 -0.75
C ALA A 46 -17.23 -1.57 0.76
N ILE A 47 -18.12 -0.80 1.38
CA ILE A 47 -18.48 -0.97 2.79
C ILE A 47 -19.18 -2.32 2.99
N GLY A 48 -20.14 -2.65 2.12
CA GLY A 48 -20.84 -3.94 2.16
C GLY A 48 -19.89 -5.14 2.00
N ALA A 49 -18.91 -5.05 1.11
CA ALA A 49 -17.88 -6.08 0.95
C ALA A 49 -17.05 -6.26 2.23
N GLY A 50 -16.63 -5.16 2.86
CA GLY A 50 -15.88 -5.18 4.11
C GLY A 50 -16.65 -5.84 5.25
N LEU A 51 -17.92 -5.45 5.43
CA LEU A 51 -18.80 -6.00 6.46
C LEU A 51 -19.13 -7.48 6.26
N SER A 52 -19.10 -7.96 5.01
CA SER A 52 -19.36 -9.37 4.67
C SER A 52 -18.15 -10.29 4.88
N MET A 53 -16.94 -9.73 4.93
CA MET A 53 -15.68 -10.50 4.94
C MET A 53 -15.00 -10.57 6.32
N VAL A 54 -15.68 -10.15 7.39
CA VAL A 54 -15.10 -10.01 8.73
C VAL A 54 -14.66 -11.34 9.37
N ALA A 55 -15.23 -12.49 8.98
CA ALA A 55 -14.89 -13.80 9.56
C ALA A 55 -13.44 -14.23 9.33
N ILE A 56 -12.84 -14.86 10.33
CA ILE A 56 -11.64 -15.68 10.15
C ILE A 56 -12.01 -16.97 9.39
N GLY A 57 -11.17 -17.39 8.45
CA GLY A 57 -11.37 -18.62 7.67
C GLY A 57 -10.66 -19.84 8.25
N GLU A 58 -10.97 -21.02 7.72
CA GLU A 58 -10.36 -22.30 8.13
C GLU A 58 -8.83 -22.32 8.00
N PHE A 59 -8.29 -21.60 7.02
CA PHE A 59 -6.85 -21.52 6.79
C PHE A 59 -6.10 -20.87 7.95
N SER A 60 -6.72 -19.93 8.66
CA SER A 60 -6.10 -19.33 9.85
C SER A 60 -6.01 -20.33 11.00
N LEU A 61 -7.00 -21.21 11.16
CA LEU A 61 -6.94 -22.31 12.12
C LEU A 61 -5.88 -23.35 11.73
N MET A 62 -5.74 -23.63 10.43
CA MET A 62 -4.70 -24.52 9.92
C MET A 62 -3.29 -23.96 10.20
N ILE A 63 -3.07 -22.67 9.93
CA ILE A 63 -1.80 -21.98 10.23
C ILE A 63 -1.53 -22.02 11.74
N ALA A 64 -2.54 -21.75 12.57
CA ALA A 64 -2.41 -21.82 14.03
C ALA A 64 -2.07 -23.24 14.51
N ALA A 65 -2.66 -24.27 13.89
CA ALA A 65 -2.37 -25.66 14.22
C ALA A 65 -0.92 -26.03 13.87
N VAL A 66 -0.43 -25.61 12.70
CA VAL A 66 0.98 -25.78 12.30
C VAL A 66 1.92 -24.98 13.21
N ALA A 67 1.52 -23.80 13.65
CA ALA A 67 2.29 -23.02 14.61
C ALA A 67 2.38 -23.72 15.97
N ALA A 68 1.29 -24.33 16.43
CA ALA A 68 1.23 -25.03 17.71
C ALA A 68 2.13 -26.28 17.80
N THR A 69 2.54 -26.85 16.66
CA THR A 69 3.52 -27.95 16.66
C THR A 69 4.95 -27.49 16.94
N ASN A 70 5.22 -26.18 16.88
CA ASN A 70 6.53 -25.63 17.17
C ASN A 70 6.67 -25.29 18.67
N PRO A 71 7.67 -25.85 19.37
CA PRO A 71 7.88 -25.61 20.81
C PRO A 71 8.30 -24.17 21.13
N ASN A 72 8.82 -23.43 20.13
CA ASN A 72 9.23 -22.03 20.27
C ASN A 72 8.05 -21.05 20.25
N ILE A 73 6.84 -21.52 19.96
CA ILE A 73 5.63 -20.71 19.86
C ILE A 73 4.82 -20.89 21.13
N ARG A 74 4.25 -19.78 21.65
CA ARG A 74 3.44 -19.82 22.88
C ARG A 74 2.26 -20.80 22.72
N PRO A 75 2.07 -21.75 23.66
CA PRO A 75 1.03 -22.79 23.56
C PRO A 75 -0.39 -22.20 23.57
N ASP A 76 -0.56 -21.03 24.19
CA ASP A 76 -1.86 -20.36 24.34
C ASP A 76 -2.39 -19.75 23.02
N LEU A 77 -1.54 -19.59 21.99
CA LEU A 77 -1.92 -18.90 20.75
C LEU A 77 -2.98 -19.68 19.95
N TYR A 78 -2.88 -21.00 19.91
CA TYR A 78 -3.86 -21.81 19.20
C TYR A 78 -5.26 -21.68 19.84
N PRO A 79 -5.43 -21.88 21.15
CA PRO A 79 -6.69 -21.58 21.84
C PRO A 79 -7.19 -20.14 21.62
N MET A 80 -6.32 -19.13 21.64
CA MET A 80 -6.73 -17.74 21.36
C MET A 80 -7.32 -17.61 19.95
N ILE A 81 -6.64 -18.12 18.92
CA ILE A 81 -7.10 -18.01 17.53
C ILE A 81 -8.42 -18.77 17.32
N VAL A 82 -8.60 -19.92 17.97
CA VAL A 82 -9.88 -20.65 17.98
C VAL A 82 -10.99 -19.75 18.53
N VAL A 83 -10.80 -19.14 19.70
CA VAL A 83 -11.79 -18.25 20.31
C VAL A 83 -12.09 -17.03 19.43
N VAL A 84 -11.07 -16.36 18.88
CA VAL A 84 -11.24 -15.22 17.96
C VAL A 84 -12.02 -15.68 16.71
N THR A 85 -11.76 -16.88 16.20
CA THR A 85 -12.48 -17.44 15.04
C THR A 85 -13.95 -17.67 15.37
N THR A 86 -14.25 -18.24 16.55
CA THR A 86 -15.63 -18.41 17.02
C THR A 86 -16.34 -17.07 17.20
N ILE A 87 -15.70 -16.08 17.83
CA ILE A 87 -16.28 -14.75 18.04
C ILE A 87 -16.57 -14.09 16.69
N THR A 88 -15.60 -14.07 15.77
CA THR A 88 -15.78 -13.46 14.46
C THR A 88 -16.85 -14.18 13.64
N ALA A 89 -16.94 -15.52 13.70
CA ALA A 89 -17.99 -16.29 13.06
C ALA A 89 -19.39 -15.93 13.60
N LEU A 90 -19.53 -15.67 14.90
CA LEU A 90 -20.77 -15.20 15.51
C LEU A 90 -21.11 -13.76 15.11
N ILE A 91 -20.11 -12.90 14.89
CA ILE A 91 -20.31 -11.49 14.49
C ILE A 91 -20.79 -11.37 13.04
N VAL A 92 -20.34 -12.25 12.13
CA VAL A 92 -20.70 -12.17 10.70
C VAL A 92 -22.20 -12.07 10.41
N PRO A 93 -23.11 -12.93 10.92
CA PRO A 93 -24.52 -12.82 10.61
C PRO A 93 -25.11 -11.47 11.05
N TYR A 94 -24.64 -10.90 12.17
CA TYR A 94 -25.05 -9.57 12.60
C TYR A 94 -24.48 -8.47 11.69
N SER A 95 -23.20 -8.56 11.33
CA SER A 95 -22.52 -7.62 10.43
C SER A 95 -23.20 -7.55 9.05
N VAL A 96 -23.54 -8.69 8.48
CA VAL A 96 -24.24 -8.79 7.19
C VAL A 96 -25.66 -8.22 7.30
N LYS A 97 -26.40 -8.59 8.36
CA LYS A 97 -27.78 -8.09 8.56
C LYS A 97 -27.83 -6.57 8.75
N SER A 98 -26.87 -6.01 9.48
CA SER A 98 -26.79 -4.57 9.78
C SER A 98 -26.08 -3.76 8.68
N THR A 99 -25.71 -4.37 7.55
CA THR A 99 -24.96 -3.67 6.49
C THR A 99 -25.69 -2.45 5.95
N GLU A 100 -27.00 -2.56 5.67
CA GLU A 100 -27.79 -1.42 5.18
C GLU A 100 -27.92 -0.31 6.22
N ASP A 101 -28.11 -0.66 7.49
CA ASP A 101 -28.23 0.31 8.57
C ASP A 101 -26.90 1.05 8.80
N ILE A 102 -25.78 0.33 8.78
CA ILE A 102 -24.43 0.91 8.91
C ILE A 102 -24.14 1.85 7.73
N ILE A 103 -24.45 1.44 6.50
CA ILE A 103 -24.27 2.28 5.31
C ILE A 103 -25.08 3.56 5.44
N ARG A 104 -26.37 3.49 5.81
CA ARG A 104 -27.23 4.67 6.01
C ARG A 104 -26.71 5.57 7.14
N ALA A 105 -26.25 4.98 8.25
CA ALA A 105 -25.66 5.72 9.36
C ALA A 105 -24.38 6.45 8.93
N ILE A 106 -23.55 5.83 8.09
CA ILE A 106 -22.37 6.47 7.51
C ILE A 106 -22.79 7.58 6.56
N GLU A 107 -23.72 7.34 5.63
CA GLU A 107 -24.18 8.35 4.66
C GLU A 107 -24.77 9.60 5.34
N THR A 108 -25.53 9.41 6.43
CA THR A 108 -26.15 10.51 7.18
C THR A 108 -25.16 11.29 8.05
N LYS A 109 -24.13 10.63 8.60
CA LYS A 109 -23.11 11.28 9.42
C LYS A 109 -21.93 11.83 8.62
N THR A 110 -21.75 11.42 7.37
CA THR A 110 -20.59 11.82 6.57
C THR A 110 -20.76 13.26 6.07
N PRO A 111 -19.80 14.16 6.33
CA PRO A 111 -19.85 15.53 5.81
C PRO A 111 -19.83 15.55 4.28
N ARG A 112 -20.56 16.51 3.69
CA ARG A 112 -20.73 16.63 2.22
C ARG A 112 -19.40 16.58 1.46
N SER A 113 -18.33 17.17 2.00
CA SER A 113 -16.99 17.17 1.38
C SER A 113 -16.42 15.77 1.15
N LEU A 114 -16.63 14.84 2.09
CA LEU A 114 -16.15 13.46 1.95
C LEU A 114 -16.97 12.66 0.94
N VAL A 115 -18.28 12.92 0.86
CA VAL A 115 -19.15 12.31 -0.16
C VAL A 115 -18.74 12.74 -1.56
N ILE A 116 -18.46 14.04 -1.74
CA ILE A 116 -17.99 14.60 -3.01
C ILE A 116 -16.62 14.00 -3.39
N LEU A 117 -15.67 13.97 -2.44
CA LEU A 117 -14.35 13.37 -2.65
C LEU A 117 -14.45 11.88 -3.02
N ALA A 118 -15.23 11.10 -2.27
CA ALA A 118 -15.44 9.68 -2.55
C ALA A 118 -16.08 9.45 -3.92
N SER A 119 -17.04 10.30 -4.31
CA SER A 119 -17.69 10.22 -5.62
C SER A 119 -16.73 10.53 -6.76
N TYR A 120 -15.88 11.56 -6.60
CA TYR A 120 -14.84 11.91 -7.56
C TYR A 120 -13.80 10.80 -7.70
N LEU A 121 -13.26 10.29 -6.57
CA LEU A 121 -12.31 9.17 -6.57
C LEU A 121 -12.91 7.93 -7.22
N ASN A 122 -14.18 7.62 -6.95
CA ASN A 122 -14.84 6.49 -7.57
C ASN A 122 -15.01 6.65 -9.08
N LEU A 123 -15.34 7.86 -9.55
CA LEU A 123 -15.43 8.17 -10.98
C LEU A 123 -14.08 7.97 -11.68
N VAL A 124 -12.99 8.45 -11.07
CA VAL A 124 -11.62 8.25 -11.57
C VAL A 124 -11.30 6.76 -11.66
N MET A 125 -11.50 5.99 -10.58
CA MET A 125 -11.22 4.55 -10.56
C MET A 125 -12.07 3.77 -11.56
N ARG A 126 -13.36 4.14 -11.71
CA ARG A 126 -14.27 3.51 -12.66
C ARG A 126 -13.85 3.76 -14.11
N ASN A 127 -13.38 4.97 -14.41
CA ASN A 127 -12.87 5.33 -15.74
C ASN A 127 -11.57 4.58 -16.05
N LEU A 128 -10.64 4.48 -15.10
CA LEU A 128 -9.43 3.68 -15.23
C LEU A 128 -9.74 2.20 -15.52
N ARG A 129 -10.71 1.62 -14.80
CA ARG A 129 -11.14 0.23 -15.01
C ARG A 129 -11.81 0.00 -16.36
N ARG A 130 -12.68 0.92 -16.82
CA ARG A 130 -13.32 0.82 -18.14
C ARG A 130 -12.29 0.93 -19.26
N ARG A 131 -11.33 1.84 -19.14
CA ARG A 131 -10.24 2.03 -20.11
C ARG A 131 -9.30 0.82 -20.17
N SER A 132 -8.94 0.28 -19.01
CA SER A 132 -8.17 -0.97 -18.90
C SER A 132 -8.85 -2.14 -19.62
N ARG A 133 -10.19 -2.25 -19.56
CA ARG A 133 -10.95 -3.26 -20.30
C ARG A 133 -11.10 -2.96 -21.80
N ALA A 134 -11.14 -1.70 -22.21
CA ALA A 134 -11.32 -1.31 -23.60
C ALA A 134 -10.07 -1.58 -24.47
N SER A 135 -8.87 -1.50 -23.88
CA SER A 135 -7.63 -1.88 -24.56
C SER A 135 -7.11 -3.22 -24.05
N ARG A 136 -7.14 -4.24 -24.93
CA ARG A 136 -6.56 -5.57 -24.64
C ARG A 136 -5.08 -5.48 -24.22
N LYS A 137 -4.34 -4.50 -24.76
CA LYS A 137 -2.93 -4.28 -24.44
C LYS A 137 -2.74 -3.83 -22.98
N ILE A 138 -3.56 -2.90 -22.49
CA ILE A 138 -3.50 -2.39 -21.11
C ILE A 138 -3.84 -3.50 -20.11
N SER A 139 -4.92 -4.26 -20.34
CA SER A 139 -5.32 -5.35 -19.45
C SER A 139 -4.22 -6.41 -19.32
N ASN A 140 -3.54 -6.75 -20.42
CA ASN A 140 -2.47 -7.75 -20.40
C ASN A 140 -1.20 -7.22 -19.73
N GLU A 141 -0.79 -5.98 -20.01
CA GLU A 141 0.36 -5.37 -19.34
C GLU A 141 0.12 -5.19 -17.84
N MET A 142 -1.08 -4.73 -17.44
CA MET A 142 -1.46 -4.57 -16.04
C MET A 142 -1.50 -5.92 -15.31
N ARG A 143 -2.07 -6.96 -15.92
CA ARG A 143 -2.09 -8.32 -15.35
C ARG A 143 -0.68 -8.89 -15.21
N ASN A 144 0.17 -8.75 -16.22
CA ASN A 144 1.56 -9.23 -16.17
C ASN A 144 2.43 -8.46 -15.17
N ASN A 145 2.19 -7.16 -15.01
CA ASN A 145 2.89 -6.36 -14.01
C ASN A 145 2.46 -6.75 -12.60
N ILE A 146 1.15 -6.86 -12.33
CA ILE A 146 0.63 -7.27 -11.03
C ILE A 146 1.05 -8.71 -10.68
N SER A 147 0.93 -9.66 -11.62
CA SER A 147 1.29 -11.06 -11.37
C SER A 147 2.78 -11.20 -11.08
N SER A 148 3.64 -10.48 -11.79
CA SER A 148 5.07 -10.52 -11.50
C SER A 148 5.47 -9.83 -10.21
N ILE A 149 4.78 -8.76 -9.80
CA ILE A 149 4.98 -8.15 -8.48
C ILE A 149 4.64 -9.18 -7.40
N LEU A 150 3.50 -9.87 -7.53
CA LEU A 150 3.11 -10.93 -6.60
C LEU A 150 4.16 -12.06 -6.54
N VAL A 151 4.61 -12.55 -7.70
CA VAL A 151 5.64 -13.61 -7.76
C VAL A 151 6.93 -13.17 -7.08
N ASN A 152 7.43 -11.96 -7.34
CA ASN A 152 8.65 -11.47 -6.70
C ASN A 152 8.48 -11.32 -5.18
N ILE A 153 7.31 -10.85 -4.71
CA ILE A 153 7.02 -10.77 -3.26
C ILE A 153 7.06 -12.16 -2.63
N VAL A 154 6.44 -13.15 -3.28
CA VAL A 154 6.46 -14.54 -2.82
C VAL A 154 7.90 -15.08 -2.77
N ILE A 155 8.72 -14.82 -3.80
CA ILE A 155 10.14 -15.19 -3.80
C ILE A 155 10.87 -14.56 -2.61
N VAL A 156 10.74 -13.25 -2.39
CA VAL A 156 11.41 -12.56 -1.28
C VAL A 156 11.00 -13.13 0.07
N ILE A 157 9.70 -13.33 0.30
CA ILE A 157 9.19 -13.92 1.55
C ILE A 157 9.74 -15.35 1.72
N SER A 158 9.74 -16.15 0.65
CA SER A 158 10.19 -17.54 0.69
C SER A 158 11.69 -17.65 1.03
N VAL A 159 12.52 -16.78 0.45
CA VAL A 159 13.96 -16.70 0.75
C VAL A 159 14.19 -16.30 2.21
N LEU A 160 13.46 -15.30 2.70
CA LEU A 160 13.62 -14.83 4.08
C LEU A 160 13.19 -15.89 5.11
N VAL A 161 12.06 -16.54 4.89
CA VAL A 161 11.59 -17.64 5.75
C VAL A 161 12.55 -18.84 5.67
N GLY A 162 13.02 -19.18 4.47
CA GLY A 162 14.00 -20.23 4.26
C GLY A 162 15.31 -19.94 4.98
N LEU A 163 15.83 -18.72 4.87
CA LEU A 163 17.04 -18.28 5.57
C LEU A 163 16.86 -18.34 7.08
N GLY A 164 15.75 -17.82 7.61
CA GLY A 164 15.47 -17.83 9.05
C GLY A 164 15.38 -19.25 9.63
N SER A 165 14.86 -20.20 8.84
CA SER A 165 14.78 -21.61 9.23
C SER A 165 16.13 -22.32 9.12
N PHE A 166 16.92 -21.96 8.11
CA PHE A 166 18.25 -22.53 7.85
C PHE A 166 19.28 -22.08 8.90
N VAL A 167 19.29 -20.79 9.26
CA VAL A 167 20.22 -20.24 10.25
C VAL A 167 20.05 -20.92 11.61
N GLN A 168 18.81 -21.23 12.03
CA GLN A 168 18.54 -21.96 13.28
C GLN A 168 19.07 -23.40 13.29
N ARG A 169 19.29 -24.01 12.11
CA ARG A 169 19.78 -25.39 11.95
C ARG A 169 21.20 -25.43 11.40
N ALA A 170 21.91 -24.30 11.36
CA ALA A 170 23.20 -24.20 10.70
C ALA A 170 24.27 -25.08 11.37
N GLU A 171 24.15 -25.32 12.68
CA GLU A 171 25.06 -26.21 13.43
C GLU A 171 24.95 -27.66 12.96
N ASP A 172 23.74 -28.14 12.63
CA ASP A 172 23.51 -29.50 12.12
C ASP A 172 24.24 -29.74 10.79
N TYR A 173 24.43 -28.68 9.99
CA TYR A 173 25.02 -28.74 8.66
C TYR A 173 26.46 -28.21 8.61
N ALA A 174 27.04 -27.82 9.74
CA ALA A 174 28.37 -27.22 9.82
C ALA A 174 29.47 -28.12 9.23
N TYR A 175 29.25 -29.44 9.20
CA TYR A 175 30.16 -30.42 8.60
C TYR A 175 30.41 -30.19 7.09
N LEU A 176 29.46 -29.57 6.38
CA LEU A 176 29.58 -29.28 4.94
C LEU A 176 30.62 -28.18 4.64
N VAL A 177 30.95 -27.34 5.62
CA VAL A 177 31.86 -26.19 5.46
C VAL A 177 32.93 -26.24 6.56
N GLY A 178 33.55 -27.41 6.71
CA GLY A 178 34.73 -27.58 7.59
C GLY A 178 34.46 -27.39 9.08
N GLY A 179 33.21 -27.56 9.53
CA GLY A 179 32.83 -27.52 10.95
C GLY A 179 32.56 -26.13 11.53
N ARG A 180 32.63 -25.06 10.73
CA ARG A 180 32.36 -23.68 11.20
C ARG A 180 30.97 -23.21 10.77
N ALA A 181 30.03 -23.23 11.70
CA ALA A 181 28.65 -22.75 11.50
C ALA A 181 28.60 -21.28 11.04
N ASP A 182 29.53 -20.44 11.51
CA ASP A 182 29.61 -19.01 11.13
C ASP A 182 29.82 -18.80 9.62
N ILE A 183 30.63 -19.66 8.98
CA ILE A 183 30.92 -19.52 7.55
C ILE A 183 29.70 -19.95 6.73
N LEU A 184 29.02 -21.01 7.18
CA LEU A 184 27.83 -21.54 6.52
C LEU A 184 26.64 -20.56 6.63
N THR A 185 26.47 -19.91 7.78
CA THR A 185 25.47 -18.84 7.95
C THR A 185 25.81 -17.61 7.11
N LEU A 186 27.07 -17.17 7.07
CA LEU A 186 27.53 -16.07 6.22
C LEU A 186 27.25 -16.35 4.73
N LEU A 187 27.56 -17.56 4.26
CA LEU A 187 27.30 -17.97 2.88
C LEU A 187 25.80 -17.98 2.56
N ALA A 188 24.96 -18.50 3.47
CA ALA A 188 23.51 -18.53 3.29
C ALA A 188 22.88 -17.13 3.27
N VAL A 189 23.33 -16.23 4.14
CA VAL A 189 22.92 -14.82 4.13
C VAL A 189 23.33 -14.14 2.82
N THR A 190 24.58 -14.37 2.38
CA THR A 190 25.10 -13.81 1.13
C THR A 190 24.30 -14.30 -0.08
N ALA A 191 24.03 -15.61 -0.17
CA ALA A 191 23.22 -16.20 -1.22
C ALA A 191 21.78 -15.64 -1.23
N SER A 192 21.21 -15.42 -0.03
CA SER A 192 19.87 -14.84 0.11
C SER A 192 19.81 -13.39 -0.39
N ILE A 193 20.83 -12.57 -0.08
CA ILE A 193 20.94 -11.20 -0.61
C ILE A 193 21.03 -11.22 -2.14
N VAL A 194 21.86 -12.11 -2.71
CA VAL A 194 22.01 -12.27 -4.17
C VAL A 194 20.68 -12.63 -4.84
N LEU A 195 19.78 -13.35 -4.16
CA LEU A 195 18.47 -13.73 -4.70
C LEU A 195 17.41 -12.63 -4.49
N ILE A 196 17.45 -11.92 -3.35
CA ILE A 196 16.50 -10.85 -3.00
C ILE A 196 16.74 -9.59 -3.83
N VAL A 197 18.00 -9.17 -4.04
CA VAL A 197 18.32 -7.90 -4.70
C VAL A 197 17.74 -7.82 -6.13
N PRO A 198 17.90 -8.83 -7.00
CA PRO A 198 17.29 -8.82 -8.34
C PRO A 198 15.77 -8.85 -8.30
N ALA A 199 15.17 -9.60 -7.36
CA ALA A 199 13.72 -9.65 -7.19
C ALA A 199 13.16 -8.29 -6.76
N MET A 200 13.85 -7.61 -5.84
CA MET A 200 13.50 -6.26 -5.39
C MET A 200 13.63 -5.25 -6.53
N TYR A 201 14.73 -5.28 -7.29
CA TYR A 201 14.95 -4.42 -8.45
C TYR A 201 13.89 -4.63 -9.55
N ASN A 202 13.55 -5.89 -9.87
CA ASN A 202 12.51 -6.19 -10.85
C ASN A 202 11.14 -5.67 -10.40
N THR A 203 10.82 -5.79 -9.11
CA THR A 203 9.58 -5.26 -8.52
C THR A 203 9.54 -3.73 -8.57
N TRP A 204 10.67 -3.09 -8.25
CA TRP A 204 10.87 -1.65 -8.36
C TRP A 204 10.61 -1.16 -9.79
N VAL A 205 11.33 -1.69 -10.79
CA VAL A 205 11.19 -1.29 -12.19
C VAL A 205 9.77 -1.52 -12.72
N ARG A 206 9.12 -2.64 -12.35
CA ARG A 206 7.74 -2.91 -12.77
C ARG A 206 6.72 -2.00 -12.11
N THR A 207 6.91 -1.64 -10.85
CA THR A 207 6.06 -0.65 -10.16
C THR A 207 6.16 0.71 -10.85
N ILE A 208 7.38 1.10 -11.22
CA ILE A 208 7.61 2.32 -11.99
C ILE A 208 6.90 2.27 -13.35
N ARG A 209 7.05 1.18 -14.10
CA ARG A 209 6.36 1.03 -15.40
C ARG A 209 4.85 1.04 -15.26
N PHE A 210 4.30 0.41 -14.22
CA PHE A 210 2.87 0.44 -13.95
C PHE A 210 2.37 1.87 -13.71
N VAL A 211 3.09 2.62 -12.88
CA VAL A 211 2.82 4.04 -12.64
C VAL A 211 2.89 4.84 -13.94
N GLU A 212 3.95 4.65 -14.72
CA GLU A 212 4.19 5.37 -15.97
C GLU A 212 3.09 5.15 -17.02
N VAL A 213 2.66 3.90 -17.20
CA VAL A 213 1.53 3.54 -18.06
C VAL A 213 0.21 4.12 -17.53
N SER A 214 -0.01 4.07 -16.21
CA SER A 214 -1.24 4.62 -15.63
C SER A 214 -1.34 6.16 -15.74
N THR A 215 -0.21 6.85 -15.64
CA THR A 215 -0.14 8.32 -15.66
C THR A 215 -0.16 8.87 -17.09
N SER A 216 0.58 8.24 -18.01
CA SER A 216 0.57 8.62 -19.44
C SER A 216 -0.84 8.55 -20.02
N GLU A 217 -1.58 7.50 -19.68
CA GLU A 217 -2.94 7.35 -20.18
C GLU A 217 -3.94 8.31 -19.53
N ALA A 218 -3.87 8.53 -18.21
CA ALA A 218 -4.75 9.47 -17.51
C ALA A 218 -4.67 10.89 -18.10
N MET A 219 -3.49 11.31 -18.56
CA MET A 219 -3.25 12.65 -19.12
C MET A 219 -3.59 12.78 -20.61
N LEU A 220 -3.47 11.71 -21.40
CA LEU A 220 -3.86 11.70 -22.83
C LEU A 220 -5.37 11.90 -23.08
N GLY A 221 -6.20 11.94 -22.04
CA GLY A 221 -7.65 12.19 -22.14
C GLY A 221 -8.08 13.65 -22.02
N THR A 222 -7.19 14.55 -21.59
CA THR A 222 -7.46 15.99 -21.52
C THR A 222 -6.54 16.69 -22.52
N ARG A 223 -7.09 17.52 -23.40
CA ARG A 223 -6.33 18.31 -24.40
C ARG A 223 -5.27 19.26 -23.78
N SER A 224 -5.19 19.30 -22.46
CA SER A 224 -4.22 20.05 -21.64
C SER A 224 -3.08 19.17 -21.08
N GLY A 225 -3.16 17.84 -21.23
CA GLY A 225 -2.19 16.88 -20.71
C GLY A 225 -0.95 16.65 -21.58
N GLU A 226 -0.85 17.31 -22.73
CA GLU A 226 0.28 17.16 -23.67
C GLU A 226 1.53 17.93 -23.20
N GLU A 227 1.38 18.94 -22.34
CA GLU A 227 2.49 19.73 -21.76
C GLU A 227 2.60 19.67 -20.22
N MET A 228 1.58 19.12 -19.53
CA MET A 228 1.53 19.10 -18.07
C MET A 228 2.29 17.91 -17.47
N GLY A 229 3.54 18.14 -17.09
CA GLY A 229 4.12 17.57 -15.86
C GLY A 229 4.30 16.05 -15.75
N TYR A 230 4.15 15.27 -16.84
CA TYR A 230 4.33 13.81 -16.89
C TYR A 230 5.57 13.31 -16.12
N GLN A 231 6.71 13.94 -16.37
CA GLN A 231 7.98 13.53 -15.76
C GLN A 231 8.04 13.88 -14.26
N ALA A 232 7.38 14.95 -13.82
CA ALA A 232 7.41 15.41 -12.44
C ALA A 232 6.48 14.59 -11.54
N THR A 233 5.25 14.29 -11.98
CA THR A 233 4.33 13.39 -11.26
C THR A 233 4.86 11.96 -11.22
N ALA A 234 5.42 11.46 -12.33
CA ALA A 234 6.08 10.16 -12.35
C ALA A 234 7.31 10.12 -11.43
N LYS A 235 8.12 11.19 -11.39
CA LYS A 235 9.31 11.29 -10.52
C LYS A 235 8.94 11.36 -9.04
N ALA A 236 7.94 12.15 -8.66
CA ALA A 236 7.42 12.19 -7.29
C ALA A 236 6.91 10.80 -6.86
N LEU A 237 6.07 10.17 -7.68
CA LEU A 237 5.48 8.87 -7.37
C LEU A 237 6.54 7.75 -7.31
N ARG A 238 7.62 7.84 -8.11
CA ARG A 238 8.82 6.99 -7.97
C ARG A 238 9.41 7.11 -6.56
N TRP A 239 9.68 8.33 -6.08
CA TRP A 239 10.24 8.55 -4.74
C TRP A 239 9.31 8.10 -3.60
N THR A 240 7.99 8.33 -3.72
CA THR A 240 7.02 7.84 -2.73
C THR A 240 7.04 6.32 -2.64
N MET A 241 7.05 5.64 -3.79
CA MET A 241 7.14 4.18 -3.84
C MET A 241 8.49 3.68 -3.32
N LEU A 242 9.59 4.41 -3.51
CA LEU A 242 10.91 4.05 -2.95
C LEU A 242 10.87 4.03 -1.44
N GLY A 243 10.35 5.13 -0.86
CA GLY A 243 10.18 5.25 0.58
C GLY A 243 9.32 4.12 1.14
N LEU A 244 8.23 3.76 0.45
CA LEU A 244 7.37 2.65 0.84
C LEU A 244 8.09 1.28 0.76
N TYR A 245 8.81 1.00 -0.34
CA TYR A 245 9.57 -0.25 -0.47
C TYR A 245 10.68 -0.37 0.57
N LEU A 246 11.40 0.72 0.86
CA LEU A 246 12.42 0.77 1.90
C LEU A 246 11.81 0.55 3.29
N ALA A 247 10.66 1.18 3.57
CA ALA A 247 9.94 0.98 4.83
C ALA A 247 9.47 -0.46 5.01
N ILE A 248 8.83 -1.04 3.99
CA ILE A 248 8.35 -2.44 4.04
C ILE A 248 9.52 -3.41 4.16
N GLY A 249 10.56 -3.23 3.32
CA GLY A 249 11.77 -4.06 3.37
C GLY A 249 12.44 -4.00 4.75
N PHE A 250 12.51 -2.81 5.35
CA PHE A 250 13.06 -2.64 6.68
C PHE A 250 12.21 -3.31 7.76
N VAL A 251 10.87 -3.18 7.73
CA VAL A 251 9.99 -3.85 8.70
C VAL A 251 10.19 -5.36 8.66
N ILE A 252 10.37 -5.94 7.47
CA ILE A 252 10.58 -7.38 7.30
C ILE A 252 11.98 -7.81 7.77
N ILE A 253 13.00 -7.01 7.50
CA ILE A 253 14.40 -7.31 7.82
C ILE A 253 14.73 -7.00 9.30
N SER A 254 14.00 -6.08 9.93
CA SER A 254 14.23 -5.58 11.30
C SER A 254 14.34 -6.70 12.36
N PRO A 255 13.45 -7.71 12.40
CA PRO A 255 13.57 -8.81 13.36
C PRO A 255 14.87 -9.63 13.19
N ILE A 256 15.31 -9.83 11.95
CA ILE A 256 16.55 -10.56 11.64
C ILE A 256 17.75 -9.74 12.08
N VAL A 257 17.79 -8.45 11.74
CA VAL A 257 18.88 -7.54 12.14
C VAL A 257 18.93 -7.41 13.67
N HIS A 258 17.78 -7.33 14.34
CA HIS A 258 17.70 -7.33 15.80
C HIS A 258 18.34 -8.60 16.40
N SER A 259 18.02 -9.78 15.85
CA SER A 259 18.58 -11.04 16.34
C SER A 259 20.10 -11.17 16.13
N VAL A 260 20.64 -10.55 15.06
CA VAL A 260 22.07 -10.62 14.72
C VAL A 260 22.90 -9.57 15.47
N VAL A 261 22.35 -8.37 15.69
CA VAL A 261 23.10 -7.23 16.26
C VAL A 261 23.07 -7.19 17.80
N GLN A 262 22.27 -8.05 18.47
CA GLN A 262 22.14 -8.18 19.93
C GLN A 262 22.11 -6.83 20.68
N GLU A 263 20.93 -6.19 20.81
CA GLU A 263 20.64 -4.98 21.61
C GLU A 263 21.75 -3.91 21.74
N ASN A 264 22.64 -3.78 20.76
CA ASN A 264 23.73 -2.81 20.78
C ASN A 264 23.26 -1.47 20.20
N MET A 265 23.88 -0.36 20.63
CA MET A 265 23.63 0.98 20.08
C MET A 265 23.69 1.03 18.54
N VAL A 266 24.45 0.13 17.92
CA VAL A 266 24.57 -0.02 16.46
C VAL A 266 23.22 -0.33 15.79
N PHE A 267 22.36 -1.13 16.42
CA PHE A 267 21.02 -1.41 15.89
C PHE A 267 20.17 -0.14 15.83
N TYR A 268 20.16 0.63 16.92
CA TYR A 268 19.42 1.88 16.99
C TYR A 268 19.93 2.91 15.98
N ILE A 269 21.25 2.98 15.75
CA ILE A 269 21.84 3.86 14.74
C ILE A 269 21.43 3.41 13.31
N LEU A 270 21.43 2.10 13.03
CA LEU A 270 20.97 1.57 11.74
C LEU A 270 19.48 1.85 11.49
N VAL A 271 18.65 1.66 12.51
CA VAL A 271 17.21 1.98 12.46
C VAL A 271 17.02 3.47 12.17
N LEU A 272 17.72 4.34 12.90
CA LEU A 272 17.61 5.79 12.76
C LEU A 272 18.15 6.27 11.40
N GLY A 273 19.21 5.64 10.89
CA GLY A 273 19.75 5.85 9.54
C GLY A 273 18.75 5.46 8.45
N MET A 274 18.04 4.34 8.62
CA MET A 274 17.02 3.90 7.65
C MET A 274 15.80 4.82 7.68
N ILE A 275 15.35 5.23 8.88
CA ILE A 275 14.26 6.20 9.04
C ILE A 275 14.63 7.53 8.36
N THR A 276 15.86 8.02 8.54
CA THR A 276 16.30 9.25 7.86
C THR A 276 16.34 9.09 6.35
N VAL A 277 16.79 7.96 5.81
CA VAL A 277 16.73 7.68 4.35
C VAL A 277 15.29 7.67 3.82
N VAL A 278 14.36 7.04 4.55
CA VAL A 278 12.93 7.05 4.18
C VAL A 278 12.35 8.46 4.22
N LEU A 279 12.67 9.23 5.27
CA LEU A 279 12.22 10.62 5.39
C LEU A 279 12.78 11.50 4.27
N VAL A 280 14.06 11.34 3.90
CA VAL A 280 14.67 12.06 2.78
C VAL A 280 14.03 11.67 1.44
N ALA A 281 13.76 10.39 1.22
CA ALA A 281 13.06 9.92 0.02
C ALA A 281 11.64 10.52 -0.07
N LEU A 282 10.90 10.54 1.04
CA LEU A 282 9.59 11.17 1.12
C LEU A 282 9.66 12.69 0.95
N TRP A 283 10.66 13.34 1.52
CA TRP A 283 10.88 14.78 1.40
C TRP A 283 11.15 15.20 -0.05
N ASN A 284 12.04 14.47 -0.74
CA ASN A 284 12.32 14.69 -2.16
C ASN A 284 11.07 14.46 -3.02
N SER A 285 10.22 13.50 -2.65
CA SER A 285 8.92 13.30 -3.28
C SER A 285 8.01 14.52 -3.12
N VAL A 286 7.88 15.04 -1.90
CA VAL A 286 7.02 16.20 -1.59
C VAL A 286 7.51 17.46 -2.29
N GLN A 287 8.83 17.73 -2.29
CA GLN A 287 9.41 18.87 -2.98
C GLN A 287 9.14 18.82 -4.50
N THR A 288 9.31 17.64 -5.11
CA THR A 288 9.03 17.47 -6.55
C THR A 288 7.57 17.76 -6.89
N VAL A 289 6.62 17.40 -6.01
CA VAL A 289 5.20 17.73 -6.19
C VAL A 289 4.96 19.23 -5.99
N ASN A 290 5.50 19.81 -4.92
CA ASN A 290 5.32 21.22 -4.57
C ASN A 290 5.85 22.14 -5.67
N ASP A 291 7.07 21.92 -6.15
CA ASP A 291 7.70 22.74 -7.19
C ASP A 291 6.88 22.72 -8.48
N LYS A 292 6.30 21.55 -8.82
CA LYS A 292 5.48 21.44 -10.02
C LYS A 292 4.10 22.07 -9.84
N MET A 293 3.49 21.97 -8.65
CA MET A 293 2.25 22.69 -8.37
C MET A 293 2.47 24.21 -8.50
N CYS A 294 3.56 24.74 -7.94
CA CYS A 294 3.94 26.14 -8.09
C CYS A 294 4.14 26.54 -9.57
N GLU A 295 4.80 25.71 -10.37
CA GLU A 295 4.99 26.00 -11.81
C GLU A 295 3.65 26.00 -12.58
N VAL A 296 2.74 25.08 -12.25
CA VAL A 296 1.42 25.01 -12.89
C VAL A 296 0.58 26.25 -12.53
N PHE A 297 0.51 26.61 -11.24
CA PHE A 297 -0.21 27.81 -10.80
C PHE A 297 0.38 29.09 -11.43
N ALA A 298 1.71 29.22 -11.48
CA ALA A 298 2.38 30.37 -12.09
C ALA A 298 2.07 30.50 -13.60
N ARG A 299 1.94 29.39 -14.33
CA ARG A 299 1.54 29.41 -15.75
C ARG A 299 0.06 29.77 -15.93
N THR A 300 -0.82 29.28 -15.07
CA THR A 300 -2.25 29.60 -15.12
C THR A 300 -2.52 31.07 -14.85
N ASP A 301 -1.82 31.69 -13.89
CA ASP A 301 -1.93 33.13 -13.65
C ASP A 301 -1.41 33.95 -14.84
N ARG A 302 -0.31 33.52 -15.46
CA ARG A 302 0.30 34.23 -16.59
C ARG A 302 -0.57 34.21 -17.85
N SER A 303 -1.18 33.06 -18.16
CA SER A 303 -2.09 32.95 -19.30
C SER A 303 -3.40 33.72 -19.09
N ALA A 304 -3.89 33.78 -17.84
CA ALA A 304 -5.03 34.63 -17.50
C ALA A 304 -4.71 36.12 -17.70
N HIS A 305 -3.51 36.57 -17.33
CA HIS A 305 -3.07 37.95 -17.55
C HIS A 305 -2.88 38.31 -19.04
N GLU A 306 -2.24 37.45 -19.83
CA GLU A 306 -2.05 37.68 -21.27
C GLU A 306 -3.38 37.70 -22.05
N SER A 307 -4.31 36.81 -21.72
CA SER A 307 -5.66 36.80 -22.34
C SER A 307 -6.49 38.03 -21.99
N THR A 308 -6.28 38.63 -20.82
CA THR A 308 -7.03 39.81 -20.39
C THR A 308 -6.45 41.05 -21.07
N SER A 309 -5.12 41.18 -21.07
CA SER A 309 -4.42 42.28 -21.74
C SER A 309 -4.66 42.33 -23.25
N SER A 310 -4.69 41.17 -23.94
CA SER A 310 -4.94 41.14 -25.38
C SER A 310 -6.38 41.56 -25.75
N LYS A 311 -7.35 41.26 -24.88
CA LYS A 311 -8.76 41.66 -25.08
C LYS A 311 -8.94 43.15 -24.85
N GLU A 312 -8.34 43.71 -23.80
CA GLU A 312 -8.37 45.15 -23.54
C GLU A 312 -7.70 45.95 -24.67
N LEU A 313 -6.55 45.47 -25.18
CA LEU A 313 -5.87 46.08 -26.33
C LEU A 313 -6.71 46.01 -27.62
N ALA A 314 -7.44 44.92 -27.84
CA ALA A 314 -8.32 44.77 -29.00
C ALA A 314 -9.51 45.73 -28.92
N GLU A 315 -10.18 45.83 -27.76
CA GLU A 315 -11.28 46.79 -27.53
C GLU A 315 -10.84 48.24 -27.71
N ILE A 316 -9.66 48.62 -27.18
CA ILE A 316 -9.12 49.96 -27.36
C ILE A 316 -8.86 50.27 -28.84
N SER A 317 -8.33 49.30 -29.61
CA SER A 317 -8.11 49.47 -31.05
C SER A 317 -9.41 49.64 -31.84
N GLU A 318 -10.48 48.94 -31.46
CA GLU A 318 -11.79 49.04 -32.07
C GLU A 318 -12.45 50.40 -31.80
N ILE A 319 -12.32 50.90 -30.57
CA ILE A 319 -12.81 52.23 -30.19
C ILE A 319 -12.09 53.33 -30.97
N ILE A 320 -10.77 53.23 -31.11
CA ILE A 320 -9.98 54.19 -31.90
C ILE A 320 -10.39 54.16 -33.38
N ALA A 321 -10.55 52.96 -33.96
CA ALA A 321 -10.99 52.81 -35.34
C ALA A 321 -12.43 53.32 -35.57
N ALA A 322 -13.32 53.19 -34.57
CA ALA A 322 -14.67 53.75 -34.64
C ALA A 322 -14.66 55.28 -34.60
N MET A 323 -13.83 55.90 -33.74
CA MET A 323 -13.67 57.35 -33.67
C MET A 323 -13.07 57.95 -34.95
N GLU A 324 -12.18 57.23 -35.63
CA GLU A 324 -11.63 57.69 -36.92
C GLU A 324 -12.66 57.63 -38.05
N ARG A 325 -13.60 56.67 -38.03
CA ARG A 325 -14.69 56.60 -39.01
C ARG A 325 -15.74 57.70 -38.83
N GLU A 326 -15.92 58.22 -37.62
CA GLU A 326 -16.89 59.29 -37.34
C GLU A 326 -16.35 60.69 -37.71
N LYS A 327 -15.04 60.80 -37.98
CA LYS A 327 -14.36 62.04 -38.41
C LYS A 327 -14.17 62.18 -39.92
N ALA A 328 -14.49 61.16 -40.72
CA ALA A 328 -14.38 61.14 -42.18
C ALA A 328 -15.76 61.32 -42.83
#